data_AF-A0A288Q949-F1
#
_entry.id   AF-A0A288Q949-F1
#
_cell.length_a   1.000
_cell.length_b   1.000
_cell.length_c   1.000
_cell.angle_alpha   90.00
_cell.angle_beta   90.00
_cell.angle_gamma   90.00
#
_symmetry.space_group_name_H-M   'P 1'
#
loop_
_entity.id
_entity.type
_entity.pdbx_description
1 polymer ?
#
loop_
_entity_poly.entity_id
_entity_poly.type
_entity_poly.pdbx_seq_one_letter_code
_entity_poly.pdbx_strand_id
1 'polypeptide(L)' 'FYTAVSRPGLGEPRFIAVGYVDDRQFVRFDSDAPNPRVEPRAPWVQQVGPEYWDRETRNAKNTAQISRVNLHTALG' A
#
# COMPACT_ATOMS: atom_id res chain seq x y z
N PHE A 1 0.20 5.12 7.52
CA PHE A 1 -0.95 4.27 7.90
C PHE A 1 -1.05 3.09 6.94
N TYR A 2 -1.32 1.91 7.49
CA TYR A 2 -1.58 0.69 6.74
C TYR A 2 -2.96 0.18 7.11
N THR A 3 -3.72 -0.27 6.12
CA THR A 3 -5.07 -0.80 6.33
C THR A 3 -5.25 -2.01 5.45
N ALA A 4 -5.63 -3.12 6.07
CA ALA A 4 -5.98 -4.36 5.40
C ALA A 4 -7.43 -4.69 5.72
N VAL A 5 -8.24 -4.96 4.69
CA VAL A 5 -9.67 -5.25 4.84
C VAL A 5 -9.95 -6.61 4.22
N SER A 6 -10.38 -7.57 5.05
CA SER A 6 -10.87 -8.87 4.56
C SER A 6 -12.12 -8.69 3.71
N ARG A 7 -12.24 -9.46 2.62
CA ARG A 7 -13.40 -9.38 1.72
C ARG A 7 -13.97 -10.77 1.41
N PRO A 8 -14.64 -11.43 2.36
CA PRO A 8 -15.21 -12.76 2.15
C PRO A 8 -16.09 -12.78 0.89
N GLY A 9 -15.83 -13.72 -0.03
CA GLY A 9 -16.57 -13.87 -1.28
C GLY A 9 -16.21 -12.88 -2.41
N LEU A 10 -15.31 -11.91 -2.17
CA LEU A 10 -14.91 -10.90 -3.16
C LEU A 10 -13.40 -10.94 -3.48
N GLY A 11 -12.71 -12.02 -3.10
CA GLY A 11 -11.30 -12.26 -3.40
C GLY A 11 -10.34 -11.93 -2.26
N GLU A 12 -9.08 -11.66 -2.61
CA GLU A 12 -8.00 -11.37 -1.66
C GLU A 12 -8.29 -10.10 -0.82
N PRO A 13 -7.81 -10.00 0.43
CA PRO A 13 -7.96 -8.78 1.22
C PRO A 13 -7.41 -7.54 0.51
N ARG A 14 -8.13 -6.42 0.60
CA ARG A 14 -7.63 -5.15 0.08
C ARG A 14 -6.62 -4.56 1.03
N PHE A 15 -5.46 -4.15 0.53
CA PHE A 15 -4.42 -3.47 1.28
C PHE A 15 -4.20 -2.06 0.75
N ILE A 16 -4.23 -1.07 1.65
CA ILE A 16 -3.97 0.33 1.36
C ILE A 16 -2.85 0.82 2.29
N ALA A 17 -1.85 1.49 1.72
CA ALA A 17 -0.85 2.22 2.49
C ALA A 17 -0.90 3.71 2.12
N VAL A 18 -0.90 4.59 3.12
CA VAL A 18 -0.87 6.05 2.92
C VAL A 18 0.15 6.68 3.85
N GLY A 19 0.91 7.65 3.32
CA GLY A 19 1.93 8.40 4.06
C GLY A 19 1.57 9.88 4.11
N TYR A 20 1.80 10.50 5.27
CA TYR A 20 1.53 11.91 5.54
C TYR A 20 2.78 12.62 6.05
N VAL A 21 2.90 13.90 5.70
CA VAL A 21 3.80 14.88 6.32
C VAL A 21 2.96 16.12 6.62
N ASP A 22 2.91 16.57 7.87
CA ASP A 22 2.14 17.75 8.33
C ASP A 22 0.68 17.80 7.81
N ASP A 23 -0.05 16.67 7.86
CA ASP A 23 -1.42 16.53 7.36
C ASP A 23 -1.60 16.47 5.83
N ARG A 24 -0.49 16.50 5.07
CA ARG A 24 -0.53 16.36 3.61
C ARG A 24 -0.17 14.93 3.22
N GLN A 25 -1.11 14.25 2.55
CA GLN A 25 -0.80 12.94 1.99
C GLN A 25 0.24 13.10 0.88
N PHE A 26 1.37 12.39 1.01
CA PHE A 26 2.46 12.48 0.04
C PHE A 26 2.67 11.19 -0.77
N VAL A 27 2.16 10.05 -0.27
CA VAL A 27 2.19 8.77 -0.98
C VAL A 27 0.93 7.95 -0.77
N ARG A 28 0.59 7.11 -1.76
CA ARG A 28 -0.46 6.10 -1.69
C ARG A 28 -0.04 4.81 -2.38
N PHE A 29 -0.37 3.67 -1.79
CA PHE A 29 -0.42 2.37 -2.44
C PHE A 29 -1.84 1.79 -2.29
N ASP A 30 -2.33 1.14 -3.33
CA ASP A 30 -3.61 0.42 -3.32
C ASP A 30 -3.43 -0.93 -4.02
N SER A 31 -3.69 -2.03 -3.33
CA SER A 31 -3.54 -3.38 -3.89
C SER A 31 -4.52 -3.67 -5.02
N ASP A 32 -5.63 -2.94 -5.08
CA ASP A 32 -6.68 -3.12 -6.09
C ASP A 32 -6.47 -2.25 -7.34
N ALA A 33 -5.45 -1.41 -7.36
CA ALA A 33 -5.15 -0.62 -8.55
C ALA A 33 -4.79 -1.56 -9.73
N PRO A 34 -5.11 -1.21 -10.99
CA PRO A 34 -4.74 -2.05 -12.15
C PRO A 34 -3.23 -2.32 -12.26
N ASN A 35 -2.40 -1.40 -11.78
CA ASN A 35 -0.97 -1.61 -11.62
C ASN A 35 -0.53 -1.15 -10.21
N PRO A 36 -0.60 -2.04 -9.20
CA PRO A 36 -0.31 -1.68 -7.82
C PRO A 36 1.14 -1.21 -7.65
N ARG A 37 1.29 0.07 -7.36
CA ARG A 37 2.56 0.75 -7.09
C ARG A 37 2.36 1.86 -6.08
N VAL A 38 3.45 2.29 -5.45
CA VAL A 38 3.41 3.51 -4.63
C VAL A 38 3.39 4.71 -5.56
N GLU A 39 2.40 5.58 -5.36
CA GLU A 39 2.18 6.76 -6.18
C GLU A 39 2.45 8.04 -5.37
N PRO A 40 3.17 9.03 -5.95
CA PRO A 40 3.33 10.34 -5.34
C PRO A 40 1.99 11.07 -5.28
N ARG A 41 1.72 11.75 -4.16
CA ARG A 41 0.50 12.53 -3.91
C ARG A 41 0.77 14.01 -3.64
N ALA A 42 2.03 14.41 -3.65
CA ALA A 42 2.44 15.81 -3.52
C ALA A 42 3.54 16.17 -4.55
N PRO A 43 3.64 17.43 -5.02
CA PRO A 43 4.63 17.83 -6.02
C PRO A 43 6.08 17.61 -5.58
N TRP A 44 6.38 17.86 -4.30
CA TRP A 44 7.75 17.80 -3.78
C TRP A 44 8.35 16.40 -3.73
N VAL A 45 7.56 15.33 -3.85
CA VAL A 45 8.09 13.96 -3.99
C VAL A 45 8.33 13.54 -5.43
N GLN A 46 7.84 14.27 -6.44
CA GLN A 46 7.99 13.85 -7.83
C GLN A 46 9.45 13.85 -8.31
N GLN A 47 10.31 14.65 -7.65
CA GLN A 47 11.74 14.71 -7.92
C GLN A 47 12.53 13.49 -7.40
N VAL A 48 11.88 12.59 -6.65
CA VAL A 48 12.53 11.37 -6.12
C VAL A 48 12.69 10.35 -7.25
N GLY A 49 13.90 9.78 -7.34
CA GLY A 49 14.27 8.85 -8.41
C GLY A 49 13.48 7.53 -8.42
N PRO A 50 13.43 6.85 -9.59
CA PRO A 50 12.65 5.62 -9.78
C PRO A 50 13.07 4.48 -8.84
N GLU A 51 14.34 4.40 -8.44
CA GLU A 51 14.86 3.35 -7.56
C GLU A 51 14.17 3.37 -6.18
N TYR A 52 13.85 4.56 -5.68
CA TYR A 52 13.07 4.71 -4.45
C TYR A 52 11.66 4.18 -4.64
N TRP A 53 10.98 4.57 -5.72
CA TRP A 53 9.60 4.16 -6.00
C TRP A 53 9.47 2.65 -6.19
N ASP A 54 10.44 2.02 -6.86
CA ASP A 54 10.50 0.57 -7.04
C ASP A 54 10.69 -0.15 -5.71
N ARG A 55 11.59 0.37 -4.86
CA ARG A 55 11.81 -0.19 -3.52
C ARG A 55 10.57 -0.05 -2.65
N GLU A 56 9.96 1.12 -2.58
CA GLU A 56 8.77 1.34 -1.77
C GLU A 56 7.57 0.53 -2.28
N THR A 57 7.45 0.36 -3.60
CA THR A 57 6.45 -0.54 -4.20
C THR A 57 6.66 -1.99 -3.79
N ARG A 58 7.92 -2.48 -3.79
CA ARG A 58 8.24 -3.83 -3.32
C ARG A 58 7.90 -4.00 -1.84
N ASN A 59 8.24 -3.01 -1.01
CA ASN A 59 7.93 -3.01 0.41
C ASN A 59 6.41 -3.08 0.64
N ALA A 60 5.63 -2.23 -0.03
CA ALA A 60 4.18 -2.21 0.09
C ALA A 60 3.53 -3.55 -0.33
N LYS A 61 4.02 -4.17 -1.41
CA LYS A 61 3.57 -5.51 -1.84
C LYS A 61 3.90 -6.59 -0.80
N ASN A 62 5.07 -6.54 -0.18
CA ASN A 62 5.44 -7.46 0.90
C ASN A 62 4.55 -7.26 2.14
N THR A 63 4.28 -6.02 2.53
CA THR A 63 3.37 -5.72 3.66
C THR A 63 1.93 -6.16 3.37
N ALA A 64 1.47 -6.06 2.12
CA ALA A 64 0.16 -6.59 1.72
C ALA A 64 0.07 -8.11 1.94
N GLN A 65 1.12 -8.86 1.56
CA GLN A 65 1.18 -10.31 1.79
C GLN A 65 1.21 -10.68 3.27
N ILE A 66 2.01 -9.98 4.09
CA ILE A 66 2.04 -10.18 5.55
C ILE A 66 0.66 -9.90 6.16
N SER A 67 0.02 -8.81 5.74
CA SER A 67 -1.30 -8.42 6.25
C SER A 67 -2.37 -9.46 5.91
N ARG A 68 -2.30 -10.07 4.72
CA ARG A 68 -3.16 -11.20 4.35
C ARG A 68 -2.99 -12.39 5.29
N VAL A 69 -1.76 -12.80 5.57
CA VAL A 69 -1.49 -13.91 6.52
C VAL A 69 -2.05 -13.56 7.90
N ASN A 70 -1.79 -12.35 8.39
CA ASN A 70 -2.29 -11.91 9.70
C ASN A 70 -3.81 -11.89 9.77
N LEU A 71 -4.50 -11.47 8.70
CA LEU A 71 -5.96 -11.53 8.63
C LEU A 71 -6.47 -12.97 8.69
N HIS A 72 -5.84 -13.91 7.98
CA HIS A 72 -6.20 -15.32 8.08
C HIS A 72 -5.99 -15.87 9.49
N THR A 73 -4.87 -15.53 10.15
CA THR A 73 -4.62 -15.94 11.54
C THR A 73 -5.60 -15.33 12.52
N ALA A 74 -6.05 -14.09 12.31
CA ALA A 74 -6.99 -13.42 13.21
C ALA A 74 -8.45 -13.86 13.02
N LEU A 75 -8.80 -14.39 11.85
CA LEU A 75 -10.15 -14.85 11.50
C LEU A 75 -10.35 -16.37 11.68
N GLY A 76 -9.26 -17.13 11.85
CA GLY A 76 -9.27 -18.56 12.16
C GLY A 76 -9.22 -18.81 13.66
#